data_AF-A0A2H5W8H6-F1
#
_entry.id   AF-A0A2H5W8H6-F1
#
_cell.length_a   1.000
_cell.length_b   1.000
_cell.length_c   1.000
_cell.angle_alpha   90.00
_cell.angle_beta   90.00
_cell.angle_gamma   90.00
#
_symmetry.space_group_name_H-M   'P 1'
#
loop_
_entity.id
_entity.type
_entity.pdbx_description
1 polymer ?
#
loop_
_entity_poly.entity_id
_entity_poly.type
_entity_poly.pdbx_seq_one_letter_code
_entity_poly.pdbx_strand_id
1 'polypeptide(L)'
;MPVITIPKALRDRLGDEGSDALADLMNAVIDQARTDMFSLVVERFERRLTEEFGKMNERITSLEQTFERRLAEEIGKVNARITEEIGKVNARITEEVGKVHERITSLEQTFERRLAEEIAKVNARITEEISKVNARITEEIGKVNEQITEEIGRVHERITSLEQTFERRLAEEIGKMNERITSLEQRFERRLAEETAKLRQEIAELKADLIRWMFIFWAGQLVAIWGILLAFFRR
;
A
#
# COMPACT_ATOMS: atom_id res chain seq x y z
N MET A 1 16.56 -114.99 -58.56
CA MET A 1 15.36 -115.78 -58.22
C MET A 1 15.84 -117.05 -57.55
N PRO A 2 15.27 -117.47 -56.41
CA PRO A 2 15.53 -118.81 -55.91
C PRO A 2 15.02 -119.82 -56.96
N VAL A 3 15.92 -120.59 -57.58
CA VAL A 3 15.53 -121.62 -58.55
C VAL A 3 15.07 -122.83 -57.75
N ILE A 4 13.76 -123.11 -57.77
CA ILE A 4 13.19 -124.26 -57.08
C ILE A 4 13.58 -125.53 -57.85
N THR A 5 14.54 -126.28 -57.31
CA THR A 5 14.92 -127.58 -57.88
C THR A 5 13.96 -128.66 -57.42
N ILE A 6 13.27 -129.31 -58.36
CA ILE A 6 12.33 -130.39 -58.03
C ILE A 6 13.10 -131.65 -57.64
N PRO A 7 12.76 -132.26 -56.49
CA PRO A 7 13.36 -133.52 -56.06
C PRO A 7 13.27 -134.61 -57.14
N LYS A 8 14.36 -135.36 -57.35
CA LYS A 8 14.47 -136.40 -58.41
C LYS A 8 13.32 -137.41 -58.39
N ALA A 9 12.82 -137.77 -57.21
CA ALA A 9 11.69 -138.68 -57.03
C ALA A 9 10.36 -138.18 -57.64
N LEU A 10 10.15 -136.85 -57.68
CA LEU A 10 8.98 -136.24 -58.33
C LEU A 10 9.21 -136.11 -59.84
N ARG A 11 10.45 -135.87 -60.26
CA ARG A 11 10.84 -135.77 -61.67
C ARG A 11 10.70 -137.08 -62.43
N ASP A 12 11.08 -138.20 -61.81
CA ASP A 12 10.94 -139.54 -62.40
C ASP A 12 9.47 -139.97 -62.58
N ARG A 13 8.52 -139.38 -61.81
CA ARG A 13 7.09 -139.68 -61.89
C ARG A 13 6.27 -138.71 -62.74
N LEU A 14 6.70 -137.45 -62.84
CA LEU A 14 6.01 -136.40 -63.59
C LEU A 14 6.58 -136.19 -65.01
N GLY A 15 7.77 -136.72 -65.31
CA GLY A 15 8.52 -136.44 -66.55
C GLY A 15 9.23 -135.08 -66.51
N ASP A 16 10.12 -134.82 -67.47
CA ASP A 16 10.86 -133.56 -67.55
C ASP A 16 9.92 -132.35 -67.73
N GLU A 17 8.95 -132.42 -68.67
CA GLU A 17 7.96 -131.37 -68.90
C GLU A 17 7.06 -131.13 -67.67
N GLY A 18 6.60 -132.20 -66.99
CA GLY A 18 5.77 -132.08 -65.79
C GLY A 18 6.54 -131.53 -64.59
N SER A 19 7.86 -131.71 -64.57
CA SER A 19 8.75 -131.09 -63.58
C SER A 19 8.93 -129.62 -63.88
N ASP A 20 9.28 -129.23 -65.10
CA ASP A 20 9.46 -127.81 -65.44
C ASP A 20 8.15 -127.02 -65.21
N ALA A 21 6.99 -127.58 -65.57
CA ALA A 21 5.68 -127.00 -65.26
C ALA A 21 5.41 -126.87 -63.75
N LEU A 22 5.84 -127.83 -62.93
CA LEU A 22 5.75 -127.74 -61.47
C LEU A 22 6.71 -126.68 -60.91
N ALA A 23 7.90 -126.52 -61.49
CA ALA A 23 8.87 -125.52 -61.06
C ALA A 23 8.36 -124.11 -61.39
N ASP A 24 7.77 -123.92 -62.57
CA ASP A 24 7.12 -122.68 -62.98
C ASP A 24 5.92 -122.36 -62.08
N LEU A 25 5.08 -123.35 -61.77
CA LEU A 25 3.96 -123.17 -60.83
C LEU A 25 4.46 -122.83 -59.43
N MET A 26 5.50 -123.49 -58.93
CA MET A 26 6.07 -123.18 -57.63
C MET A 26 6.74 -121.79 -57.60
N ASN A 27 7.45 -121.39 -58.66
CA ASN A 27 8.02 -120.05 -58.79
C ASN A 27 6.92 -118.98 -58.83
N ALA A 28 5.85 -119.21 -59.60
CA ALA A 28 4.69 -118.31 -59.67
C ALA A 28 3.97 -118.20 -58.32
N VAL A 29 3.81 -119.31 -57.58
CA VAL A 29 3.24 -119.30 -56.22
C VAL A 29 4.15 -118.55 -55.24
N ILE A 30 5.47 -118.70 -55.32
CA ILE A 30 6.41 -117.96 -54.47
C ILE A 30 6.44 -116.47 -54.80
N ASP A 31 6.44 -116.10 -56.08
CA ASP A 31 6.43 -114.69 -56.50
C ASP A 31 5.10 -114.01 -56.15
N GLN A 32 3.97 -114.71 -56.28
CA GLN A 32 2.68 -114.26 -55.78
C GLN A 32 2.70 -114.08 -54.26
N ALA A 33 3.16 -115.09 -53.51
CA ALA A 33 3.25 -115.01 -52.05
C ALA A 33 4.18 -113.88 -51.57
N ARG A 34 5.29 -113.64 -52.29
CA ARG A 34 6.19 -112.52 -52.03
C ARG A 34 5.51 -111.19 -52.31
N THR A 35 4.77 -111.07 -53.41
CA THR A 35 4.03 -109.86 -53.79
C THR A 35 2.93 -109.55 -52.77
N ASP A 36 2.16 -110.56 -52.36
CA ASP A 36 1.11 -110.43 -51.34
C ASP A 36 1.72 -110.04 -49.99
N MET A 37 2.85 -110.65 -49.61
CA MET A 37 3.59 -110.31 -48.40
C MET A 37 4.12 -108.87 -48.43
N PHE A 38 4.68 -108.42 -49.56
CA PHE A 38 5.13 -107.03 -49.73
C PHE A 38 3.95 -106.06 -49.63
N SER A 39 2.84 -106.35 -50.31
CA SER A 39 1.62 -105.55 -50.24
C SER A 39 1.12 -105.40 -48.79
N LEU A 40 1.03 -106.52 -48.07
CA LEU A 40 0.62 -106.53 -46.66
C LEU A 40 1.58 -105.73 -45.75
N VAL A 41 2.90 -105.84 -45.97
CA VAL A 41 3.90 -105.09 -45.21
C VAL A 41 3.79 -103.59 -45.50
N VAL A 42 3.61 -103.20 -46.76
CA VAL A 42 3.43 -101.79 -47.16
C VAL A 42 2.15 -101.22 -46.56
N GLU A 43 1.01 -101.90 -46.70
CA GLU A 43 -0.25 -101.47 -46.11
C GLU A 43 -0.15 -101.33 -44.59
N ARG A 44 0.48 -102.30 -43.92
CA ARG A 44 0.71 -102.23 -42.47
C ARG A 44 1.64 -101.09 -42.10
N PHE A 45 2.66 -100.79 -42.91
CA PHE A 45 3.58 -99.69 -42.69
C PHE A 45 2.89 -98.34 -42.88
N GLU A 46 2.13 -98.15 -43.96
CA GLU A 46 1.35 -96.94 -44.23
C GLU A 46 0.30 -96.68 -43.14
N ARG A 47 -0.39 -97.74 -42.70
CA ARG A 47 -1.33 -97.63 -41.58
C ARG A 47 -0.63 -97.19 -40.31
N ARG A 48 0.49 -97.82 -39.94
CA ARG A 48 1.28 -97.44 -38.76
C ARG A 48 1.81 -96.01 -38.86
N LEU A 49 2.29 -95.59 -40.03
CA LEU A 49 2.71 -94.22 -40.25
C LEU A 49 1.56 -93.24 -40.04
N THR A 50 0.40 -93.51 -40.65
CA THR A 50 -0.80 -92.67 -40.50
C THR A 50 -1.24 -92.56 -39.04
N GLU A 51 -1.24 -93.68 -38.31
CA GLU A 51 -1.53 -93.71 -36.88
C GLU A 51 -0.53 -92.87 -36.06
N GLU A 52 0.78 -93.00 -36.32
CA GLU A 52 1.80 -92.21 -35.62
C GLU A 52 1.77 -90.72 -35.98
N PHE A 53 1.49 -90.37 -37.24
CA PHE A 53 1.24 -88.99 -37.66
C PHE A 53 0.01 -88.39 -36.97
N GLY A 54 -1.08 -89.17 -36.87
CA GLY A 54 -2.28 -88.76 -36.14
C GLY A 54 -1.99 -88.47 -34.67
N LYS A 55 -1.31 -89.40 -33.97
CA LYS A 55 -0.89 -89.21 -32.58
C LYS A 55 0.05 -88.02 -32.41
N MET A 56 0.97 -87.81 -33.36
CA MET A 56 1.88 -86.66 -33.31
C MET A 56 1.11 -85.35 -33.46
N ASN A 57 0.14 -85.29 -34.38
CA ASN A 57 -0.67 -84.10 -34.58
C ASN A 57 -1.54 -83.79 -33.35
N GLU A 58 -2.15 -84.82 -32.74
CA GLU A 58 -2.87 -84.69 -31.46
C GLU A 58 -1.97 -84.16 -30.34
N ARG A 59 -0.72 -84.65 -30.25
CA ARG A 59 0.27 -84.16 -29.29
C ARG A 59 0.65 -82.70 -29.54
N ILE A 60 0.85 -82.31 -30.80
CA ILE A 60 1.16 -80.93 -31.17
C ILE A 60 0.00 -80.01 -30.76
N THR A 61 -1.24 -80.34 -31.13
CA THR A 61 -2.42 -79.54 -30.76
C THR A 61 -2.58 -79.43 -29.24
N SER A 62 -2.33 -80.52 -28.50
CA SER A 62 -2.36 -80.49 -27.03
C SER A 62 -1.27 -79.58 -26.42
N LEU A 63 -0.06 -79.60 -27.00
CA LEU A 63 1.03 -78.72 -26.59
C LEU A 63 0.71 -77.25 -26.87
N GLU A 64 0.16 -76.94 -28.04
CA GLU A 64 -0.29 -75.59 -28.41
C GLU A 64 -1.33 -75.05 -27.43
N GLN A 65 -2.39 -75.83 -27.15
CA GLN A 65 -3.42 -75.44 -26.17
C GLN A 65 -2.83 -75.22 -24.77
N THR A 66 -1.91 -76.08 -24.35
CA THR A 66 -1.24 -75.94 -23.05
C THR A 66 -0.36 -74.70 -23.01
N PHE A 67 0.34 -74.40 -24.11
CA PHE A 67 1.18 -73.20 -24.23
C PHE A 67 0.34 -71.92 -24.22
N GLU A 68 -0.74 -71.86 -24.99
CA GLU A 68 -1.67 -70.73 -25.01
C GLU A 68 -2.27 -70.46 -23.64
N ARG A 69 -2.70 -71.51 -22.92
CA ARG A 69 -3.22 -71.38 -21.56
C ARG A 69 -2.17 -70.78 -20.62
N ARG A 70 -0.94 -71.29 -20.66
CA ARG A 70 0.17 -70.77 -19.83
C ARG A 70 0.50 -69.33 -20.18
N LEU A 71 0.49 -68.97 -21.45
CA LEU A 71 0.74 -67.62 -21.91
C LEU A 71 -0.35 -66.65 -21.41
N ALA A 72 -1.62 -67.03 -21.53
CA ALA A 72 -2.74 -66.24 -21.02
C ALA A 72 -2.66 -66.04 -19.49
N GLU A 73 -2.30 -67.08 -18.74
CA GLU A 73 -2.09 -67.01 -17.29
C GLU A 73 -0.95 -66.04 -16.91
N GLU A 74 0.19 -66.11 -17.60
CA GLU A 74 1.32 -65.21 -17.34
C GLU A 74 1.00 -63.76 -17.71
N ILE A 75 0.32 -63.53 -18.84
CA ILE A 75 -0.17 -62.19 -19.21
C ILE A 75 -1.13 -61.66 -18.13
N GLY A 76 -2.05 -62.50 -17.63
CA GLY A 76 -2.95 -62.13 -16.55
C GLY A 76 -2.23 -61.72 -15.27
N LYS A 77 -1.21 -62.48 -14.85
CA LYS A 77 -0.36 -62.16 -13.69
C LYS A 77 0.40 -60.86 -13.88
N VAL A 78 0.98 -60.63 -15.06
CA VAL A 78 1.71 -59.40 -15.36
C VAL A 78 0.76 -58.19 -15.32
N ASN A 79 -0.41 -58.28 -15.94
CA ASN A 79 -1.40 -57.21 -15.90
C ASN A 79 -1.86 -56.90 -14.47
N ALA A 80 -2.14 -57.92 -13.65
CA ALA A 80 -2.51 -57.73 -12.25
C ALA A 80 -1.41 -56.99 -11.46
N ARG A 81 -0.14 -57.37 -11.64
CA ARG A 81 0.99 -56.68 -11.01
C ARG A 81 1.12 -55.22 -11.47
N ILE A 82 0.94 -54.97 -12.77
CA ILE A 82 0.98 -53.60 -13.31
C ILE A 82 -0.14 -52.76 -12.70
N THR A 83 -1.36 -53.28 -12.62
CA THR A 83 -2.48 -52.58 -11.99
C THR A 83 -2.22 -52.27 -10.51
N GLU A 84 -1.66 -53.22 -9.76
CA GLU A 84 -1.30 -53.03 -8.36
C GLU A 84 -0.24 -51.92 -8.18
N GLU A 85 0.82 -51.94 -8.98
CA GLU A 85 1.89 -50.94 -8.90
C GLU A 85 1.40 -49.55 -9.30
N ILE A 86 0.54 -49.44 -10.33
CA ILE A 86 -0.14 -48.18 -10.68
C ILE A 86 -0.97 -47.67 -9.50
N GLY A 87 -1.70 -48.56 -8.82
CA GLY A 87 -2.47 -48.21 -7.63
C GLY A 87 -1.60 -47.65 -6.50
N LYS A 88 -0.47 -48.30 -6.22
CA LYS A 88 0.51 -47.83 -5.21
C LYS A 88 1.10 -46.47 -5.57
N VAL A 89 1.45 -46.26 -6.84
CA VAL A 89 1.99 -44.98 -7.32
C VAL A 89 0.94 -43.86 -7.18
N ASN A 90 -0.31 -44.10 -7.58
CA ASN A 90 -1.38 -43.12 -7.44
C ASN A 90 -1.67 -42.77 -5.97
N ALA A 91 -1.63 -43.76 -5.07
CA ALA A 91 -1.79 -43.51 -3.64
C ALA A 91 -0.67 -42.61 -3.10
N ARG A 92 0.59 -42.89 -3.47
CA ARG A 92 1.74 -42.06 -3.08
C ARG A 92 1.65 -40.63 -3.63
N ILE A 93 1.27 -40.48 -4.90
CA ILE A 93 1.08 -39.16 -5.51
C ILE A 93 0.00 -38.38 -4.75
N THR A 94 -1.12 -39.03 -4.44
CA THR A 94 -2.23 -38.40 -3.69
C THR A 94 -1.77 -37.93 -2.31
N GLU A 95 -1.00 -38.75 -1.59
CA GLU A 95 -0.44 -38.39 -0.28
C GLU A 95 0.50 -37.18 -0.37
N GLU A 96 1.44 -37.19 -1.33
CA GLU A 96 2.41 -36.10 -1.50
C GLU A 96 1.73 -34.80 -1.93
N VAL A 97 0.71 -34.85 -2.80
CA VAL A 97 -0.12 -33.69 -3.14
C VAL A 97 -0.83 -33.15 -1.91
N GLY A 98 -1.36 -34.02 -1.04
CA GLY A 98 -1.95 -33.62 0.24
C GLY A 98 -0.96 -32.89 1.15
N LYS A 99 0.25 -33.43 1.33
CA LYS A 99 1.31 -32.78 2.13
C LYS A 99 1.72 -31.42 1.54
N VAL A 100 1.80 -31.30 0.22
CA VAL A 100 2.09 -30.03 -0.44
C VAL A 100 0.97 -29.02 -0.18
N HIS A 101 -0.29 -29.43 -0.26
CA HIS A 101 -1.43 -28.57 0.04
C HIS A 101 -1.38 -28.05 1.48
N GLU A 102 -1.16 -28.93 2.47
CA GLU A 102 -1.02 -28.54 3.88
C GLU A 102 0.13 -27.55 4.10
N ARG A 103 1.28 -27.75 3.43
CA ARG A 103 2.41 -26.83 3.50
C ARG A 103 2.08 -25.47 2.90
N ILE A 104 1.35 -25.41 1.79
CA ILE A 104 0.91 -24.15 1.17
C ILE A 104 -0.02 -23.41 2.14
N THR A 105 -1.03 -24.07 2.69
CA THR A 105 -1.94 -23.45 3.67
C THR A 105 -1.22 -22.91 4.90
N SER A 106 -0.23 -23.66 5.42
CA SER A 106 0.59 -23.19 6.56
C SER A 106 1.44 -21.96 6.21
N LEU A 107 2.00 -21.91 4.99
CA LEU A 107 2.75 -20.76 4.51
C LEU A 107 1.86 -19.53 4.34
N GLU A 108 0.64 -19.70 3.81
CA GLU A 108 -0.35 -18.63 3.67
C GLU A 108 -0.69 -18.03 5.04
N GLN A 109 -1.03 -18.85 6.03
CA GLN A 109 -1.31 -18.38 7.40
C GLN A 109 -0.12 -17.65 8.04
N THR A 110 1.10 -18.15 7.82
CA THR A 110 2.31 -17.51 8.33
C THR A 110 2.54 -16.15 7.66
N PHE A 111 2.29 -16.07 6.36
CA PHE A 111 2.41 -14.83 5.59
C PHE A 111 1.37 -13.79 6.05
N GLU A 112 0.10 -14.18 6.19
CA GLU A 112 -0.96 -13.31 6.70
C GLU A 112 -0.63 -12.76 8.09
N ARG A 113 -0.15 -13.61 9.01
CA ARG A 113 0.29 -13.17 10.35
C ARG A 113 1.40 -12.12 10.27
N ARG A 114 2.42 -12.37 9.45
CA ARG A 114 3.54 -11.43 9.27
C ARG A 114 3.08 -10.11 8.67
N LEU A 115 2.16 -10.16 7.70
CA LEU A 115 1.60 -8.97 7.09
C LEU A 115 0.82 -8.13 8.13
N ALA A 116 -0.02 -8.77 8.95
CA ALA A 116 -0.75 -8.10 10.02
C ALA A 116 0.19 -7.46 11.06
N GLU A 117 1.27 -8.15 11.44
CA GLU A 117 2.29 -7.61 12.36
C GLU A 117 3.00 -6.39 11.78
N GLU A 118 3.38 -6.41 10.51
CA GLU A 118 4.02 -5.26 9.86
C GLU A 118 3.07 -4.06 9.72
N ILE A 119 1.79 -4.31 9.38
CA ILE A 119 0.76 -3.25 9.37
C ILE A 119 0.62 -2.62 10.75
N ALA A 120 0.58 -3.43 11.82
CA ALA A 120 0.49 -2.93 13.19
C ALA A 120 1.69 -2.07 13.58
N LYS A 121 2.92 -2.49 13.21
CA LYS A 121 4.14 -1.70 13.45
C LYS A 121 4.13 -0.36 12.71
N VAL A 122 3.70 -0.36 11.45
CA VAL A 122 3.59 0.86 10.64
C VAL A 122 2.57 1.82 11.27
N ASN A 123 1.40 1.32 11.66
CA ASN A 123 0.38 2.14 12.33
C ASN A 123 0.89 2.73 13.64
N ALA A 124 1.58 1.95 14.47
CA ALA A 124 2.18 2.44 15.72
C ALA A 124 3.20 3.57 15.48
N ARG A 125 4.07 3.42 14.46
CA ARG A 125 5.01 4.47 14.07
C ARG A 125 4.31 5.74 13.58
N ILE A 126 3.28 5.60 12.76
CA ILE A 126 2.48 6.74 12.29
C ILE A 126 1.85 7.47 13.48
N THR A 127 1.25 6.75 14.41
CA THR A 127 0.67 7.35 15.63
C THR A 127 1.73 8.10 16.44
N GLU A 128 2.91 7.52 16.64
CA GLU A 128 4.01 8.16 17.37
C GLU A 128 4.47 9.46 16.69
N GLU A 129 4.66 9.45 15.37
CA GLU A 129 5.08 10.63 14.63
C GLU A 129 4.02 11.74 14.64
N ILE A 130 2.74 11.38 14.55
CA ILE A 130 1.63 12.35 14.73
C ILE A 130 1.69 12.98 16.13
N SER A 131 1.92 12.20 17.18
CA SER A 131 2.06 12.73 18.54
C SER A 131 3.24 13.68 18.68
N LYS A 132 4.40 13.37 18.07
CA LYS A 132 5.56 14.27 18.06
C LYS A 132 5.27 15.58 17.32
N VAL A 133 4.60 15.51 16.17
CA VAL A 133 4.20 16.71 15.41
C VAL A 133 3.24 17.57 16.23
N ASN A 134 2.23 16.97 16.85
CA ASN A 134 1.29 17.70 17.70
C ASN A 134 1.99 18.37 18.88
N ALA A 135 2.93 17.69 19.55
CA ALA A 135 3.71 18.27 20.63
C ALA A 135 4.52 19.50 20.18
N ARG A 136 5.19 19.41 19.02
CA ARG A 136 5.91 20.54 18.43
C ARG A 136 4.99 21.71 18.08
N ILE A 137 3.83 21.44 17.50
CA ILE A 137 2.83 22.49 17.20
C ILE A 137 2.37 23.17 18.49
N THR A 138 2.09 22.41 19.55
CA THR A 138 1.71 22.98 20.85
C THR A 138 2.82 23.86 21.44
N GLU A 139 4.07 23.42 21.35
CA GLU A 139 5.23 24.21 21.81
C GLU A 139 5.37 25.53 21.05
N GLU A 140 5.30 25.49 19.72
CA GLU A 140 5.42 26.69 18.87
C GLU A 140 4.26 27.67 19.09
N ILE A 141 3.03 27.17 19.29
CA ILE A 141 1.89 28.02 19.69
C ILE A 141 2.18 28.69 21.04
N GLY A 142 2.79 27.97 21.99
CA GLY A 142 3.20 28.51 23.28
C GLY A 142 4.17 29.69 23.13
N LYS A 143 5.24 29.51 22.35
CA LYS A 143 6.24 30.56 22.07
C LYS A 143 5.63 31.79 21.41
N VAL A 144 4.73 31.59 20.45
CA VAL A 144 4.02 32.70 19.78
C VAL A 144 3.15 33.46 20.77
N ASN A 145 2.44 32.77 21.67
CA ASN A 145 1.61 33.42 22.69
C ASN A 145 2.46 34.23 23.69
N GLU A 146 3.63 33.72 24.08
CA GLU A 146 4.58 34.45 24.94
C GLU A 146 5.07 35.73 24.25
N GLN A 147 5.49 35.64 22.98
CA GLN A 147 5.92 36.80 22.19
C GLN A 147 4.81 37.85 22.03
N ILE A 148 3.57 37.42 21.77
CA ILE A 148 2.41 38.32 21.69
C ILE A 148 2.20 39.03 23.04
N THR A 149 2.30 38.30 24.14
CA THR A 149 2.13 38.85 25.50
C THR A 149 3.20 39.91 25.78
N GLU A 150 4.46 39.65 25.43
CA GLU A 150 5.55 40.61 25.57
C GLU A 150 5.37 41.87 24.71
N GLU A 151 4.94 41.72 23.45
CA GLU A 151 4.65 42.87 22.58
C GLU A 151 3.49 43.70 23.11
N ILE A 152 2.42 43.08 23.62
CA ILE A 152 1.32 43.78 24.29
C ILE A 152 1.84 44.58 25.49
N GLY A 153 2.71 43.98 26.32
CA GLY A 153 3.35 44.66 27.45
C GLY A 153 4.16 45.88 27.02
N ARG A 154 5.00 45.74 25.98
CA ARG A 154 5.79 46.86 25.42
C ARG A 154 4.91 47.97 24.85
N VAL A 155 3.81 47.63 24.17
CA VAL A 155 2.85 48.61 23.68
C VAL A 155 2.19 49.35 24.84
N HIS A 156 1.80 48.64 25.91
CA HIS A 156 1.22 49.24 27.10
C HIS A 156 2.17 50.25 27.76
N GLU A 157 3.44 49.88 27.98
CA GLU A 157 4.46 50.79 28.53
C GLU A 157 4.65 52.05 27.68
N ARG A 158 4.66 51.90 26.35
CA ARG A 158 4.77 53.04 25.42
C ARG A 158 3.56 53.97 25.52
N ILE A 159 2.36 53.43 25.64
CA ILE A 159 1.13 54.22 25.82
C ILE A 159 1.22 55.00 27.13
N THR A 160 1.56 54.36 28.25
CA THR A 160 1.71 55.04 29.54
C THR A 160 2.76 56.15 29.51
N SER A 161 3.90 55.92 28.85
CA SER A 161 4.94 56.95 28.69
C SER A 161 4.47 58.15 27.85
N LEU A 162 3.70 57.89 26.80
CA LEU A 162 3.10 58.95 25.98
C LEU A 162 2.07 59.75 26.76
N GLU A 163 1.21 59.10 27.54
CA GLU A 163 0.23 59.75 28.42
C GLU A 163 0.93 60.69 29.41
N GLN A 164 1.95 60.22 30.13
CA GLN A 164 2.73 61.05 31.06
C GLN A 164 3.40 62.25 30.36
N THR A 165 3.96 62.03 29.17
CA THR A 165 4.58 63.11 28.39
C THR A 165 3.55 64.15 27.95
N PHE A 166 2.36 63.70 27.58
CA PHE A 166 1.25 64.56 27.19
C PHE A 166 0.71 65.36 28.36
N GLU A 167 0.47 64.73 29.51
CA GLU A 167 0.05 65.41 30.75
C GLU A 167 1.05 66.49 31.17
N ARG A 168 2.36 66.19 31.12
CA ARG A 168 3.40 67.17 31.43
C ARG A 168 3.34 68.38 30.49
N ARG A 169 3.20 68.14 29.17
CA ARG A 169 3.11 69.23 28.19
C ARG A 169 1.85 70.09 28.38
N LEU A 170 0.72 69.46 28.68
CA LEU A 170 -0.52 70.17 29.00
C LEU A 170 -0.35 71.05 30.25
N ALA A 171 0.21 70.50 31.33
CA ALA A 171 0.51 71.26 32.54
C ALA A 171 1.45 72.46 32.27
N GLU A 172 2.51 72.27 31.48
CA GLU A 172 3.42 73.34 31.08
C GLU A 172 2.72 74.44 30.26
N GLU A 173 1.84 74.07 29.32
CA GLU A 173 1.07 75.05 28.52
C GLU A 173 0.05 75.82 29.38
N ILE A 174 -0.65 75.14 30.28
CA ILE A 174 -1.57 75.78 31.23
C ILE A 174 -0.80 76.77 32.12
N GLY A 175 0.38 76.39 32.61
CA GLY A 175 1.25 77.28 33.39
C GLY A 175 1.63 78.55 32.62
N LYS A 176 2.12 78.41 31.38
CA LYS A 176 2.46 79.55 30.51
C LYS A 176 1.26 80.43 30.21
N MET A 177 0.08 79.84 30.04
CA MET A 177 -1.16 80.57 29.80
C MET A 177 -1.55 81.39 31.04
N ASN A 178 -1.48 80.81 32.23
CA ASN A 178 -1.73 81.52 33.49
C ASN A 178 -0.77 82.69 33.69
N GLU A 179 0.54 82.49 33.47
CA GLU A 179 1.52 83.60 33.54
C GLU A 179 1.19 84.74 32.57
N ARG A 180 0.80 84.40 31.33
CA ARG A 180 0.37 85.40 30.34
C ARG A 180 -0.87 86.16 30.80
N ILE A 181 -1.87 85.47 31.35
CA ILE A 181 -3.09 86.07 31.90
C ILE A 181 -2.73 87.04 33.02
N THR A 182 -1.95 86.61 34.02
CA THR A 182 -1.52 87.48 35.12
C THR A 182 -0.74 88.70 34.62
N SER A 183 0.13 88.53 33.63
CA SER A 183 0.88 89.66 33.03
C SER A 183 -0.02 90.65 32.30
N LEU A 184 -1.15 90.18 31.73
CA LEU A 184 -2.13 91.03 31.05
C LEU A 184 -2.97 91.78 32.07
N GLU A 185 -3.42 91.10 33.13
CA GLU A 185 -4.14 91.70 34.26
C GLU A 185 -3.32 92.84 34.88
N GLN A 186 -2.06 92.59 35.23
CA GLN A 186 -1.17 93.63 35.79
C GLN A 186 -0.95 94.82 34.84
N ARG A 187 -0.81 94.57 33.53
CA ARG A 187 -0.69 95.64 32.54
C ARG A 187 -1.97 96.46 32.42
N PHE A 188 -3.12 95.80 32.48
CA PHE A 188 -4.42 96.45 32.45
C PHE A 188 -4.65 97.31 33.70
N GLU A 189 -4.35 96.79 34.89
CA GLU A 189 -4.41 97.54 36.14
C GLU A 189 -3.49 98.77 36.13
N ARG A 190 -2.26 98.64 35.63
CA ARG A 190 -1.34 99.79 35.47
C ARG A 190 -1.92 100.84 34.53
N ARG A 191 -2.45 100.45 33.37
CA ARG A 191 -3.07 101.40 32.44
C ARG A 191 -4.27 102.09 33.06
N LEU A 192 -5.12 101.37 33.78
CA LEU A 192 -6.23 101.96 34.51
C LEU A 192 -5.75 102.95 35.58
N ALA A 193 -4.70 102.62 36.34
CA ALA A 193 -4.10 103.52 37.32
C ALA A 193 -3.53 104.79 36.66
N GLU A 194 -2.85 104.65 35.52
CA GLU A 194 -2.32 105.77 34.74
C GLU A 194 -3.43 106.66 34.17
N GLU A 195 -4.47 106.08 33.57
CA GLU A 195 -5.63 106.84 33.05
C GLU A 195 -6.39 107.54 34.17
N THR A 196 -6.61 106.88 35.31
CA THR A 196 -7.25 107.53 36.46
C THR A 196 -6.39 108.66 37.06
N ALA A 197 -5.07 108.53 37.05
CA ALA A 197 -4.16 109.59 37.47
C ALA A 197 -4.18 110.78 36.51
N LYS A 198 -4.14 110.54 35.19
CA LYS A 198 -4.28 111.59 34.17
C LYS A 198 -5.61 112.32 34.28
N LEU A 199 -6.71 111.59 34.41
CA LEU A 199 -8.04 112.18 34.63
C LEU A 199 -8.06 113.05 35.91
N ARG A 200 -7.45 112.59 37.01
CA ARG A 200 -7.33 113.40 38.23
C ARG A 200 -6.50 114.66 38.01
N GLN A 201 -5.41 114.58 37.26
CA GLN A 201 -4.57 115.72 36.91
C GLN A 201 -5.33 116.72 36.04
N GLU A 202 -5.99 116.27 34.97
CA GLU A 202 -6.82 117.13 34.11
C GLU A 202 -7.93 117.82 34.90
N ILE A 203 -8.59 117.09 35.81
CA ILE A 203 -9.58 117.69 36.73
C ILE A 203 -8.93 118.73 37.65
N ALA A 204 -7.72 118.48 38.16
CA ALA A 204 -7.01 119.43 39.01
C ALA A 204 -6.57 120.69 38.26
N GLU A 205 -6.08 120.53 37.02
CA GLU A 205 -5.71 121.64 36.13
C GLU A 205 -6.95 122.47 35.78
N LEU A 206 -8.06 121.84 35.39
CA LEU A 206 -9.33 122.53 35.15
C LEU A 206 -9.82 123.27 36.40
N LYS A 207 -9.70 122.66 37.60
CA LYS A 207 -10.03 123.33 38.86
C LYS A 207 -9.12 124.53 39.13
N ALA A 208 -7.82 124.40 38.90
CA ALA A 208 -6.85 125.48 39.12
C ALA A 208 -7.08 126.65 38.14
N ASP A 209 -7.34 126.35 36.87
CA ASP A 209 -7.67 127.36 35.87
C ASP A 209 -9.01 128.03 36.17
N LEU A 210 -10.01 127.29 36.63
CA LEU A 210 -11.27 127.86 37.11
C LEU A 210 -11.03 128.82 38.29
N ILE A 211 -10.18 128.46 39.25
CA ILE A 211 -9.80 129.33 40.38
C ILE A 211 -9.05 130.57 39.88
N ARG A 212 -8.11 130.44 38.95
CA ARG A 212 -7.41 131.59 38.35
C ARG A 212 -8.40 132.54 37.68
N TRP A 213 -9.34 132.01 36.88
CA TRP A 213 -10.40 132.80 36.26
C TRP A 213 -11.32 133.44 37.30
N MET A 214 -11.67 132.73 38.37
CA MET A 214 -12.39 133.33 39.50
C MET A 214 -11.60 134.49 40.11
N PHE A 215 -10.29 134.36 40.33
CA PHE A 215 -9.46 135.45 40.86
C PHE A 215 -9.36 136.64 39.91
N ILE A 216 -9.16 136.42 38.61
CA ILE A 216 -9.12 137.49 37.60
C ILE A 216 -10.48 138.19 37.54
N PHE A 217 -11.57 137.42 37.54
CA PHE A 217 -12.93 137.93 37.58
C PHE A 217 -13.17 138.76 38.86
N TRP A 218 -12.82 138.24 40.04
CA TRP A 218 -12.94 138.94 41.32
C TRP A 218 -12.05 140.18 41.41
N ALA A 219 -10.82 140.13 40.92
CA ALA A 219 -9.93 141.28 40.87
C ALA A 219 -10.49 142.37 39.94
N GLY A 220 -11.00 142.00 38.77
CA GLY A 220 -11.69 142.90 37.86
C GLY A 220 -12.96 143.50 38.48
N GLN A 221 -13.77 142.69 39.17
CA GLN A 221 -14.94 143.14 39.94
C GLN A 221 -14.53 144.13 41.03
N LEU A 222 -13.48 143.83 41.80
CA LEU A 222 -12.96 144.72 42.83
C LEU A 222 -12.46 146.04 42.25
N VAL A 223 -11.72 146.03 41.13
CA VAL A 223 -11.27 147.24 40.42
C VAL A 223 -12.47 148.05 39.89
N ALA A 224 -13.47 147.39 39.33
CA ALA A 224 -14.70 148.06 38.88
C ALA A 224 -15.47 148.68 40.05
N ILE A 225 -15.63 147.97 41.17
CA ILE A 225 -16.25 148.49 42.39
C ILE A 225 -15.44 149.65 42.96
N TRP A 226 -14.10 149.55 42.97
CA TRP A 226 -13.21 150.62 43.44
C TRP A 226 -13.29 151.85 42.53
N GLY A 227 -13.35 151.65 41.21
CA GLY A 227 -13.57 152.70 40.22
C GLY A 227 -14.95 153.36 40.35
N ILE A 228 -16.01 152.59 40.61
CA ILE A 228 -17.35 153.10 40.89
C ILE A 228 -17.34 153.90 42.20
N LEU A 229 -16.71 153.40 43.27
CA LEU A 229 -16.55 154.13 44.54
C LEU A 229 -15.76 155.42 44.35
N LEU A 230 -14.66 155.40 43.61
CA LEU A 230 -13.87 156.61 43.28
C LEU A 230 -14.68 157.61 42.46
N ALA A 231 -15.50 157.15 41.51
CA ALA A 231 -16.41 158.01 40.75
C ALA A 231 -17.54 158.58 41.62
N PHE A 232 -18.00 157.84 42.63
CA PHE A 232 -19.03 158.26 43.59
C PHE A 232 -18.49 159.26 44.63
N PHE A 233 -17.22 159.14 45.04
CA PHE A 233 -16.54 160.08 45.95
C PHE A 233 -15.95 161.32 45.25
N ARG A 234 -15.96 161.37 43.92
CA ARG A 234 -15.42 162.51 43.12
C ARG A 234 -16.51 163.45 42.60
N ARG A 235 -17.67 163.45 43.24
CA ARG A 235 -18.75 164.44 43.07
C ARG A 235 -19.23 164.94 44.42
#